data_AF-A0A3C1P0E6-F1
#
_entry.id   AF-A0A3C1P0E6-F1
#
_cell.length_a   1.000
_cell.length_b   1.000
_cell.length_c   1.000
_cell.angle_alpha   90.00
_cell.angle_beta   90.00
_cell.angle_gamma   90.00
#
_symmetry.space_group_name_H-M   'P 1'
#
loop_
_entity.id
_entity.type
_entity.pdbx_description
1 polymer ?
#
loop_
_entity_poly.entity_id
_entity_poly.type
_entity_poly.pdbx_seq_one_letter_code
_entity_poly.pdbx_strand_id
1 'polypeptide(L)' 'MNLPFLKRDRHLTELQPPLHESAHQVSSTFSYGLCRFVLDCTCGARFDTPYIDEALEYRELHERLAPLSDQLDH' A
#
# COMPACT_ATOMS: atom_id res chain seq x y z
N MET A 1 -41.94 8.23 -4.15
CA MET A 1 -40.84 9.09 -3.67
C MET A 1 -40.04 8.34 -2.61
N ASN A 2 -38.71 8.39 -2.75
CA ASN A 2 -37.62 8.16 -1.80
C ASN A 2 -37.41 6.77 -1.16
N LEU A 3 -36.34 6.12 -1.64
CA LEU A 3 -35.60 5.01 -1.00
C LEU A 3 -34.57 5.59 -0.01
N PRO A 4 -34.56 5.19 1.27
CA PRO A 4 -33.47 5.54 2.16
C PRO A 4 -32.37 4.46 2.17
N PHE A 5 -31.24 4.84 1.58
CA PHE A 5 -29.86 4.64 2.05
C PHE A 5 -29.43 3.25 2.57
N LEU A 6 -28.69 2.57 1.71
CA LEU A 6 -27.79 1.46 2.00
C LEU A 6 -26.83 1.81 3.15
N LYS A 7 -27.05 1.26 4.34
CA LYS A 7 -25.98 1.08 5.33
C LYS A 7 -25.06 -0.02 4.82
N ARG A 8 -23.94 0.40 4.24
CA ARG A 8 -22.87 -0.49 3.81
C ARG A 8 -21.93 -0.71 5.00
N ASP A 9 -22.36 -1.55 5.93
CA ASP A 9 -21.49 -2.11 6.97
C ASP A 9 -20.49 -3.07 6.29
N ARG A 10 -19.34 -2.53 5.89
CA ARG A 10 -18.24 -3.30 5.32
C ARG A 10 -17.10 -3.38 6.34
N HIS A 11 -17.39 -3.94 7.51
CA HIS A 11 -16.36 -4.42 8.42
C HIS A 11 -15.93 -5.81 7.95
N LEU A 12 -15.21 -5.86 6.83
CA LEU A 12 -14.43 -7.04 6.46
C LEU A 12 -13.21 -7.04 7.36
N THR A 13 -13.35 -7.65 8.53
CA THR A 13 -12.20 -8.09 9.31
C THR A 13 -11.63 -9.30 8.56
N GLU A 14 -10.76 -9.04 7.58
CA GLU A 14 -9.91 -10.07 6.99
C GLU A 14 -9.04 -10.63 8.12
N LEU A 15 -9.41 -11.83 8.59
CA LEU A 15 -8.49 -12.71 9.31
C LEU A 15 -7.42 -13.14 8.29
N GLN A 16 -6.40 -12.31 8.13
CA GLN A 16 -5.22 -12.64 7.36
C GLN A 16 -4.50 -13.79 8.09
N PRO A 17 -4.28 -14.95 7.46
CA PRO A 17 -3.46 -16.00 8.05
C PRO A 17 -2.04 -15.47 8.28
N PRO A 18 -1.27 -15.98 9.26
CA PRO A 18 0.12 -15.57 9.46
C PRO A 18 0.96 -16.13 8.30
N LEU A 19 0.90 -15.44 7.17
CA LEU A 19 1.83 -15.61 6.06
C LEU A 19 3.11 -14.92 6.49
N HIS A 20 4.16 -15.74 6.64
CA HIS A 20 5.58 -15.40 6.56
C HIS A 20 5.83 -13.89 6.59
N GLU A 21 6.32 -13.36 7.72
CA GLU A 21 6.59 -11.93 7.92
C GLU A 21 7.29 -11.36 6.68
N SER A 22 6.50 -10.80 5.76
CA SER A 22 7.01 -10.13 4.58
C SER A 22 7.73 -8.91 5.12
N ALA A 23 9.07 -8.93 5.06
CA ALA A 23 9.90 -7.85 5.57
C ALA A 23 9.59 -6.51 4.87
N HIS A 24 8.89 -6.57 3.73
CA HIS A 24 8.48 -5.45 2.90
C HIS A 24 6.98 -5.16 3.02
N GLN A 25 6.64 -4.22 3.88
CA GLN A 25 5.34 -3.55 3.97
C GLN A 25 5.45 -2.12 3.44
N VAL A 26 4.65 -1.78 2.43
CA VAL A 26 4.56 -0.43 1.85
C VAL A 26 3.46 0.36 2.54
N SER A 27 3.80 1.52 3.08
CA SER A 27 2.87 2.51 3.63
C SER A 27 2.78 3.70 2.66
N SER A 28 1.57 4.25 2.50
CA SER A 28 1.34 5.42 1.64
C SER A 28 0.74 6.58 2.43
N THR A 29 1.23 7.78 2.16
CA THR A 29 0.71 9.03 2.72
C THR A 29 0.70 10.13 1.66
N PHE A 30 -0.08 11.18 1.90
CA PHE A 30 -0.12 12.37 1.05
C PHE A 30 0.39 13.58 1.82
N SER A 31 1.48 14.18 1.33
CA SER A 31 2.03 15.41 1.90
C SER A 31 1.30 16.61 1.34
N TYR A 32 0.42 17.21 2.14
CA TYR A 32 -0.31 18.42 1.77
C TYR A 32 0.60 19.65 1.59
N GLY A 33 1.75 19.69 2.27
CA GLY A 33 2.71 20.80 2.13
C GLY A 33 3.51 20.76 0.82
N LEU A 34 3.66 19.58 0.23
CA LEU A 34 4.41 19.37 -1.02
C LEU A 34 3.51 18.99 -2.20
N CYS A 35 2.22 18.73 -1.94
CA CYS A 35 1.26 18.18 -2.90
C CYS A 35 1.77 16.91 -3.60
N ARG A 36 2.31 15.96 -2.82
CA ARG A 36 2.90 14.70 -3.33
C ARG A 36 2.44 13.49 -2.53
N PHE A 37 2.29 12.38 -3.23
CA PHE A 37 2.21 11.05 -2.64
C PHE A 37 3.61 10.60 -2.24
N VAL A 38 3.69 10.06 -1.03
CA VAL A 38 4.89 9.50 -0.43
C VAL A 38 4.60 8.04 -0.13
N LEU A 39 5.46 7.17 -0.60
CA LEU A 39 5.42 5.74 -0.31
C LEU A 39 6.71 5.36 0.39
N ASP A 40 6.59 4.79 1.58
CA ASP A 40 7.70 4.32 2.40
C ASP A 40 7.54 2.82 2.63
N CYS A 41 8.58 2.05 2.31
CA CYS A 41 8.66 0.62 2.58
C CYS A 41 9.56 0.35 3.79
N THR A 42 9.26 -0.70 4.53
CA THR A 42 10.03 -1.16 5.69
C THR A 42 11.46 -1.61 5.35
N CYS A 43 11.76 -1.89 4.08
CA CYS A 43 13.13 -2.10 3.59
C CYS A 43 13.96 -0.81 3.43
N GLY A 44 13.37 0.36 3.72
CA GLY A 44 14.01 1.67 3.58
C GLY A 44 13.86 2.30 2.19
N ALA A 45 13.17 1.65 1.26
CA ALA A 45 12.82 2.25 -0.02
C ALA A 45 11.78 3.36 0.17
N ARG A 46 12.02 4.50 -0.49
CA ARG A 46 11.12 5.65 -0.48
C ARG A 46 10.86 6.14 -1.90
N PHE A 47 9.60 6.45 -2.19
CA PHE A 47 9.16 6.96 -3.48
C PHE A 47 8.22 8.17 -3.30
N ASP A 48 8.51 9.25 -4.02
CA ASP A 48 7.82 10.54 -3.89
C ASP A 48 7.36 11.05 -5.27
N THR A 49 6.05 11.09 -5.53
CA THR A 49 5.49 11.50 -6.83
C THR A 49 4.28 12.43 -6.68
N PRO A 50 4.07 13.44 -7.56
CA PRO A 50 2.83 14.21 -7.59
C PRO A 50 1.67 13.45 -8.28
N TYR A 51 1.94 12.32 -8.94
CA TYR A 51 0.96 11.61 -9.75
C TYR A 51 0.45 10.35 -9.04
N ILE A 52 -0.87 10.22 -8.91
CA ILE A 52 -1.48 9.08 -8.20
C ILE A 52 -1.26 7.76 -8.94
N ASP A 53 -1.27 7.77 -10.27
CA ASP A 53 -1.09 6.57 -11.07
C ASP A 53 0.32 5.98 -10.87
N GLU A 54 1.36 6.83 -10.86
CA GLU A 54 2.73 6.41 -10.58
C GLU A 54 2.90 5.86 -9.15
N ALA A 55 2.19 6.46 -8.18
CA ALA A 55 2.23 5.98 -6.80
C ALA A 55 1.62 4.57 -6.67
N LEU A 56 0.51 4.32 -7.37
CA LEU A 56 -0.15 3.03 -7.39
C LEU A 56 0.68 1.98 -8.14
N GLU A 57 1.25 2.33 -9.29
CA GLU A 57 2.12 1.46 -10.08
C GLU A 57 3.36 1.06 -9.30
N TYR A 58 4.01 2.03 -8.63
CA TYR A 58 5.16 1.76 -7.78
C TYR A 58 4.82 0.76 -6.69
N ARG A 59 3.70 0.95 -5.98
CA ARG A 59 3.27 0.05 -4.91
C ARG A 59 3.07 -1.38 -5.43
N GLU A 60 2.31 -1.54 -6.52
CA GLU A 60 2.02 -2.85 -7.11
C GLU A 60 3.31 -3.55 -7.57
N LEU A 61 4.21 -2.82 -8.21
CA LEU A 61 5.50 -3.35 -8.65
C LEU A 61 6.38 -3.74 -7.46
N HIS A 62 6.46 -2.88 -6.44
CA HIS A 62 7.30 -3.09 -5.26
C HIS A 62 6.82 -4.31 -4.44
N GLU A 63 5.51 -4.44 -4.23
CA GLU A 63 4.92 -5.62 -3.56
C GLU A 63 5.18 -6.92 -4.34
N ARG A 64 5.21 -6.88 -5.68
CA ARG A 64 5.54 -8.05 -6.52
C ARG A 64 7.01 -8.44 -6.48
N LEU A 65 7.90 -7.46 -6.38
CA LEU A 65 9.35 -7.68 -6.37
C LEU A 65 9.90 -7.99 -4.98
N ALA A 66 9.22 -7.53 -3.91
CA ALA A 66 9.62 -7.74 -2.53
C ALA A 66 9.99 -9.20 -2.18
N PRO A 67 9.21 -10.24 -2.55
CA PRO A 67 9.57 -11.62 -2.26
C PRO A 67 10.84 -12.11 -2.98
N LEU A 68 11.18 -11.52 -4.13
CA LEU A 68 12.42 -11.82 -4.85
C LEU A 68 13.61 -11.17 -4.16
N SER A 69 13.44 -9.93 -3.68
CA SER A 69 14.45 -9.23 -2.89
C SER A 69 14.72 -9.93 -1.57
N ASP A 70 13.67 -10.36 -0.85
CA ASP A 70 13.78 -11.10 0.40
C ASP A 70 14.57 -12.42 0.26
N GLN A 71 14.55 -13.05 -0.92
CA GLN A 71 15.31 -14.28 -1.20
C GLN A 71 16.78 -14.05 -1.53
N LEU A 72 17.18 -12.83 -1.90
CA LEU A 72 18.57 -12.50 -2.25
C LEU A 72 19.41 -12.10 -1.02
N ASP A 73 18.76 -11.65 0.06
CA ASP A 73 19.41 -11.25 1.31
C ASP A 73 19.60 -12.42 2.31
N HIS A 74 19.52 -13.68 1.84
CA HIS A 74 19.80 -14.92 2.61
C HIS A 74 20.92 -15.73 1.99
#